data_AF-A0A3B8P044-F1
#
_entry.id   AF-A0A3B8P044-F1
#
_cell.length_a   1.000
_cell.length_b   1.000
_cell.length_c   1.000
_cell.angle_alpha   90.00
_cell.angle_beta   90.00
_cell.angle_gamma   90.00
#
_symmetry.space_group_name_H-M   'P 1'
#
loop_
_entity.id
_entity.type
_entity.pdbx_description
1 polymer ?
#
loop_
_entity_poly.entity_id
_entity_poly.type
_entity_poly.pdbx_seq_one_letter_code
_entity_poly.pdbx_strand_id
1 'polypeptide(L)'
;MTKTLHHRACHLCEAICGLNIEVSHEPNGHAVIGSIKGDPLDPFSRGHICPKAVALQDIQNDPDRLRQPHRRIGEQWQAISWEEAFSLAAERLWAVQQAHGRNAVAVYQGNPSVHNYGLMTHSNYFLGLLKTRNRFSATSVDQLPQHLISHLMYGHGLLLPIPDIDHTQFMLILGGNPLASNGSIMTVPDVEKRLKALRARGGRLV
;
A
#
# COMPACT_ATOMS: atom_id res chain seq x y z
N MET A 1 -4.89 -29.13 16.60
CA MET A 1 -4.33 -27.78 16.31
C MET A 1 -5.44 -26.77 16.49
N THR A 2 -5.27 -25.79 17.37
CA THR A 2 -6.27 -24.72 17.56
C THR A 2 -6.22 -23.78 16.37
N LYS A 3 -7.38 -23.50 15.79
CA LYS A 3 -7.55 -22.53 14.70
C LYS A 3 -8.06 -21.21 15.29
N THR A 4 -7.43 -20.12 14.90
CA THR A 4 -7.81 -18.77 15.28
C THR A 4 -8.22 -18.00 14.03
N LEU A 5 -9.37 -17.35 14.09
CA LEU A 5 -9.84 -16.46 13.02
C LEU A 5 -9.39 -15.02 13.31
N HIS A 6 -8.77 -14.38 12.32
CA HIS A 6 -8.35 -12.99 12.39
C HIS A 6 -9.07 -12.15 11.34
N HIS A 7 -9.71 -11.08 11.79
CA HIS A 7 -10.27 -10.04 10.92
C HIS A 7 -9.19 -9.00 10.61
N ARG A 8 -8.88 -8.78 9.33
CA ARG A 8 -7.82 -7.86 8.88
C ARG A 8 -8.26 -7.10 7.65
N ALA A 9 -7.69 -5.92 7.45
CA ALA A 9 -7.76 -5.23 6.17
C ALA A 9 -6.66 -5.74 5.23
N CYS A 10 -6.99 -5.92 3.95
CA CYS A 10 -5.98 -6.14 2.91
C CYS A 10 -5.07 -4.90 2.81
N HIS A 11 -3.76 -5.11 2.81
CA HIS A 11 -2.76 -4.04 2.84
C HIS A 11 -2.01 -3.86 1.51
N LEU A 12 -2.55 -4.37 0.40
CA LEU A 12 -1.87 -4.32 -0.90
C LEU A 12 -2.29 -3.12 -1.76
N CYS A 13 -3.54 -2.69 -1.67
CA CYS A 13 -4.05 -1.54 -2.41
C CYS A 13 -5.01 -0.73 -1.55
N GLU A 14 -5.27 0.50 -1.99
CA GLU A 14 -6.15 1.46 -1.31
C GLU A 14 -7.61 1.02 -1.14
N ALA A 15 -8.07 -0.03 -1.83
CA ALA A 15 -9.43 -0.56 -1.68
C ALA A 15 -9.71 -1.20 -0.30
N ILE A 16 -8.66 -1.58 0.45
CA ILE A 16 -8.73 -2.01 1.86
C ILE A 16 -9.81 -3.09 2.10
N CYS A 17 -9.91 -4.09 1.22
CA CYS A 17 -10.92 -5.14 1.37
C CYS A 17 -10.79 -5.84 2.73
N GLY A 18 -11.92 -6.07 3.40
CA GLY A 18 -11.96 -6.86 4.63
C GLY A 18 -11.65 -8.34 4.38
N LEU A 19 -10.81 -8.91 5.25
CA LEU A 19 -10.31 -10.28 5.18
C LEU A 19 -10.59 -11.05 6.47
N ASN A 20 -10.98 -12.30 6.28
CA ASN A 20 -11.02 -13.36 7.28
C ASN A 20 -9.83 -14.29 7.04
N ILE A 21 -8.88 -14.29 7.98
CA ILE A 21 -7.66 -15.10 7.90
C ILE A 21 -7.70 -16.17 9.00
N GLU A 22 -7.77 -17.43 8.60
CA GLU A 22 -7.67 -18.56 9.53
C GLU A 22 -6.20 -18.94 9.71
N VAL A 23 -5.74 -18.93 10.97
CA VAL A 23 -4.36 -19.30 11.33
C VAL A 23 -4.40 -20.47 12.31
N SER A 24 -3.62 -21.49 12.04
CA SER A 24 -3.33 -22.59 12.99
C SER A 24 -1.89 -22.50 13.47
N HIS A 25 -1.61 -23.06 14.64
CA HIS A 25 -0.24 -23.18 15.14
C HIS A 25 0.19 -24.64 15.16
N GLU A 26 1.38 -24.90 14.62
CA GLU A 26 2.08 -26.17 14.76
C GLU A 26 2.61 -26.37 16.19
N PRO A 27 2.97 -27.61 16.60
CA PRO A 27 3.51 -27.88 17.93
C PRO A 27 4.80 -27.11 18.26
N ASN A 28 5.57 -26.71 17.24
CA ASN A 28 6.78 -25.88 17.36
C ASN A 28 6.48 -24.38 17.53
N GLY A 29 5.20 -23.98 17.56
CA GLY A 29 4.75 -22.59 17.64
C GLY A 29 4.68 -21.85 16.30
N HIS A 30 5.00 -22.50 15.18
CA HIS A 30 4.93 -21.89 13.86
C HIS A 30 3.47 -21.65 13.43
N ALA A 31 3.17 -20.40 13.06
CA ALA A 31 1.87 -20.00 12.55
C ALA A 31 1.73 -20.37 11.07
N VAL A 32 0.68 -21.10 10.75
CA VAL A 32 0.33 -21.54 9.39
C VAL A 32 -0.97 -20.88 8.98
N ILE A 33 -0.96 -20.19 7.84
CA ILE A 33 -2.16 -19.62 7.23
C ILE A 33 -2.93 -20.77 6.58
N GLY A 34 -4.11 -21.10 7.11
CA GLY A 34 -4.97 -22.14 6.57
C GLY A 34 -5.90 -21.65 5.48
N SER A 35 -6.39 -20.41 5.59
CA SER A 35 -7.16 -19.78 4.51
C SER A 35 -7.20 -18.26 4.63
N ILE A 36 -7.36 -17.59 3.48
CA ILE A 36 -7.65 -16.17 3.37
C ILE A 36 -8.94 -16.02 2.57
N LYS A 37 -9.97 -15.45 3.17
CA LYS A 37 -11.29 -15.22 2.56
C LYS A 37 -11.69 -13.77 2.75
N GLY A 38 -12.63 -13.29 1.94
CA GLY A 38 -13.25 -11.99 2.18
C GLY A 38 -14.13 -12.02 3.42
N ASP A 39 -14.15 -10.92 4.16
CA ASP A 39 -15.07 -10.73 5.28
C ASP A 39 -16.45 -10.32 4.76
N PRO A 40 -17.50 -11.16 4.89
CA PRO A 40 -18.84 -10.81 4.41
C PRO A 40 -19.47 -9.64 5.18
N LEU A 41 -18.96 -9.31 6.38
CA LEU A 41 -19.45 -8.20 7.19
C LEU A 41 -18.74 -6.87 6.91
N ASP A 42 -17.67 -6.88 6.11
CA ASP A 42 -16.97 -5.65 5.74
C ASP A 42 -17.87 -4.79 4.82
N PRO A 43 -18.22 -3.56 5.21
CA PRO A 43 -19.19 -2.75 4.48
C PRO A 43 -18.68 -2.31 3.10
N PHE A 44 -17.36 -2.14 2.97
CA PHE A 44 -16.73 -1.69 1.74
C PHE A 44 -16.74 -2.82 0.71
N SER A 45 -16.16 -3.97 1.04
CA SER A 45 -15.93 -5.06 0.10
C SER A 45 -17.02 -6.13 0.09
N ARG A 46 -17.83 -6.26 1.14
CA ARG A 46 -18.95 -7.23 1.23
C ARG A 46 -18.51 -8.67 0.89
N GLY A 47 -17.36 -9.06 1.43
CA GLY A 47 -16.75 -10.37 1.17
C GLY A 47 -16.01 -10.49 -0.17
N HIS A 48 -15.93 -9.43 -0.97
CA HIS A 48 -15.13 -9.42 -2.19
C HIS A 48 -13.64 -9.41 -1.86
N ILE A 49 -12.90 -10.32 -2.51
CA ILE A 49 -11.44 -10.28 -2.57
C ILE A 49 -10.99 -10.54 -4.01
N CYS A 50 -9.83 -10.00 -4.35
CA CYS A 50 -9.18 -10.24 -5.64
C CYS A 50 -7.99 -11.21 -5.48
N PRO A 51 -7.38 -11.71 -6.58
CA PRO A 51 -6.26 -12.64 -6.52
C PRO A 51 -5.07 -12.16 -5.66
N LYS A 52 -4.88 -10.83 -5.56
CA LYS A 52 -3.85 -10.22 -4.71
C LYS A 52 -3.99 -10.62 -3.24
N ALA A 53 -5.22 -10.69 -2.72
CA ALA A 53 -5.45 -11.06 -1.32
C ALA A 53 -5.14 -12.54 -1.06
N VAL A 54 -5.45 -13.42 -2.02
CA VAL A 54 -5.13 -14.85 -1.91
C VAL A 54 -3.61 -15.06 -1.90
N ALA A 55 -2.87 -14.29 -2.71
CA ALA A 55 -1.42 -14.35 -2.80
C ALA A 55 -0.68 -13.78 -1.56
N LEU A 56 -1.38 -13.26 -0.55
CA LEU A 56 -0.74 -12.79 0.69
C LEU A 56 0.01 -13.90 1.42
N GLN A 57 -0.47 -15.15 1.33
CA GLN A 57 0.24 -16.29 1.90
C GLN A 57 1.57 -16.55 1.18
N ASP A 58 1.61 -16.32 -0.13
CA ASP A 58 2.79 -16.53 -0.95
C ASP A 58 3.87 -15.51 -0.57
N ILE A 59 3.49 -14.24 -0.40
CA ILE A 59 4.39 -13.18 0.09
C ILE A 59 4.89 -13.47 1.51
N GLN A 60 4.01 -13.95 2.39
CA GLN A 60 4.37 -14.24 3.78
C GLN A 60 5.38 -15.39 3.87
N ASN A 61 5.19 -16.42 3.04
CA ASN A 61 5.94 -17.67 3.04
C ASN A 61 7.04 -17.72 1.97
N ASP A 62 7.26 -16.63 1.25
CA ASP A 62 8.29 -16.53 0.21
C ASP A 62 9.67 -16.92 0.78
N PRO A 63 10.35 -17.93 0.21
CA PRO A 63 11.66 -18.38 0.68
C PRO A 63 12.75 -17.31 0.56
N ASP A 64 12.61 -16.37 -0.38
CA ASP A 64 13.55 -15.29 -0.64
C ASP A 64 13.24 -14.02 0.19
N ARG A 65 12.20 -14.06 1.04
CA ARG A 65 11.85 -12.93 1.90
C ARG A 65 13.01 -12.56 2.83
N LEU A 66 13.47 -11.31 2.70
CA LEU A 66 14.49 -10.75 3.58
C LEU A 66 13.98 -10.62 5.03
N ARG A 67 14.71 -11.22 5.97
CA ARG A 67 14.40 -11.21 7.41
C ARG A 67 15.42 -10.43 8.26
N GLN A 68 16.51 -9.99 7.65
CA GLN A 68 17.57 -9.22 8.29
C GLN A 68 18.24 -8.27 7.29
N PRO A 69 18.91 -7.20 7.77
CA PRO A 69 19.64 -6.30 6.90
C PRO A 69 20.80 -6.99 6.19
N HIS A 70 21.12 -6.52 4.98
CA HIS A 70 22.26 -7.00 4.21
C HIS A 70 23.08 -5.81 3.72
N ARG A 71 24.39 -5.99 3.65
CA ARG A 71 25.36 -5.01 3.15
C ARG A 71 26.12 -5.60 1.97
N ARG A 72 26.33 -4.77 0.95
CA ARG A 72 27.17 -5.14 -0.19
C ARG A 72 28.65 -4.92 0.15
N ILE A 73 29.47 -5.96 0.00
CA ILE A 73 30.93 -5.93 0.17
C ILE A 73 31.53 -6.47 -1.14
N GLY A 74 32.15 -5.58 -1.92
CA GLY A 74 32.53 -5.87 -3.30
C GLY A 74 31.32 -6.23 -4.16
N GLU A 75 31.30 -7.45 -4.69
CA GLU A 75 30.20 -7.97 -5.52
C GLU A 75 29.18 -8.83 -4.75
N GLN A 76 29.39 -9.05 -3.45
CA GLN A 76 28.56 -9.97 -2.66
C GLN A 76 27.71 -9.23 -1.62
N TRP A 77 26.53 -9.78 -1.33
CA TRP A 77 25.69 -9.36 -0.22
C TRP A 77 25.95 -10.23 1.00
N GLN A 78 26.15 -9.59 2.15
CA GLN A 78 26.39 -10.26 3.43
C GLN A 78 25.37 -9.77 4.45
N ALA A 79 24.82 -10.69 5.24
CA ALA A 79 23.93 -10.34 6.34
C ALA A 79 24.69 -9.55 7.41
N ILE A 80 24.05 -8.52 7.97
CA ILE A 80 24.58 -7.72 9.07
C ILE A 80 23.52 -7.54 10.16
N SER A 81 23.95 -7.14 11.36
CA SER A 81 23.00 -6.86 12.45
C SER A 81 22.22 -5.56 12.18
N TRP A 82 21.07 -5.43 12.85
CA TRP A 82 20.31 -4.17 12.82
C TRP A 82 21.10 -2.98 13.39
N GLU A 83 21.89 -3.20 14.44
CA GLU A 83 22.75 -2.17 15.04
C GLU A 83 23.81 -1.66 14.05
N GLU A 84 24.48 -2.59 13.34
CA GLU A 84 25.44 -2.24 12.30
C GLU A 84 24.74 -1.49 11.16
N ALA A 85 23.57 -1.97 10.71
CA ALA A 85 22.83 -1.36 9.62
C ALA A 85 22.41 0.09 9.93
N PHE A 86 21.89 0.34 11.13
CA PHE A 86 21.50 1.69 11.56
C PHE A 86 22.72 2.60 11.72
N SER A 87 23.80 2.11 12.32
CA SER A 87 25.04 2.88 12.48
C SER A 87 25.62 3.27 11.12
N LEU A 88 25.70 2.32 10.18
CA LEU A 88 26.17 2.56 8.83
C LEU A 88 25.30 3.58 8.09
N ALA A 89 23.97 3.45 8.17
CA ALA A 89 23.05 4.38 7.54
C ALA A 89 23.22 5.80 8.10
N ALA A 90 23.29 5.94 9.42
CA ALA A 90 23.47 7.23 10.09
C ALA A 90 24.80 7.89 9.70
N GLU A 91 25.90 7.16 9.78
CA GLU A 91 27.25 7.65 9.42
C GLU A 91 27.30 8.12 7.97
N ARG A 92 26.77 7.33 7.03
CA ARG A 92 26.80 7.62 5.59
C ARG A 92 25.91 8.80 5.23
N LEU A 93 24.69 8.84 5.75
CA LEU A 93 23.78 9.96 5.52
C LEU A 93 24.38 11.26 6.06
N TRP A 94 24.96 11.23 7.26
CA TRP A 94 25.63 12.38 7.85
C TRP A 94 26.83 12.83 7.01
N ALA A 95 27.74 11.92 6.67
CA ALA A 95 28.95 12.26 5.91
C ALA A 95 28.63 12.89 4.55
N VAL A 96 27.65 12.35 3.83
CA VAL A 96 27.19 12.92 2.54
C VAL A 96 26.63 14.33 2.73
N GLN A 97 25.82 14.55 3.77
CA GLN A 97 25.27 15.88 4.03
C GLN A 97 26.32 16.89 4.48
N GLN A 98 27.35 16.47 5.22
CA GLN A 98 28.46 17.34 5.60
C GLN A 98 29.31 17.76 4.38
N ALA A 99 29.55 16.84 3.46
CA ALA A 99 30.37 17.10 2.27
C ALA A 99 29.62 17.87 1.17
N HIS A 100 28.31 17.62 1.02
CA HIS A 100 27.56 18.06 -0.16
C HIS A 100 26.25 18.81 0.17
N GLY A 101 25.95 19.03 1.44
CA GLY A 101 24.76 19.71 1.91
C GLY A 101 23.52 18.81 1.98
N ARG A 102 22.46 19.36 2.57
CA ARG A 102 21.24 18.61 2.95
C ARG A 102 20.54 17.92 1.77
N ASN A 103 20.54 18.56 0.60
CA ASN A 103 19.87 18.04 -0.61
C ASN A 103 20.69 16.99 -1.37
N ALA A 104 21.89 16.64 -0.92
CA ALA A 104 22.65 15.52 -1.51
C ALA A 104 22.05 14.15 -1.16
N VAL A 105 21.12 14.10 -0.20
CA VAL A 105 20.32 12.92 0.14
C VAL A 105 18.92 13.09 -0.42
N ALA A 106 18.37 12.04 -1.03
CA ALA A 106 16.99 11.96 -1.46
C ALA A 106 16.29 10.79 -0.77
N VAL A 107 14.97 10.89 -0.63
CA VAL A 107 14.13 9.78 -0.14
C VAL A 107 13.04 9.46 -1.14
N TYR A 108 12.84 8.16 -1.37
CA TYR A 108 11.68 7.64 -2.09
C TYR A 108 10.83 6.78 -1.15
N GLN A 109 9.58 7.19 -0.89
CA GLN A 109 8.63 6.43 -0.08
C GLN A 109 7.81 5.48 -0.96
N GLY A 110 7.86 4.18 -0.65
CA GLY A 110 7.05 3.16 -1.33
C GLY A 110 5.54 3.29 -1.09
N ASN A 111 4.76 2.48 -1.81
CA ASN A 111 3.30 2.43 -1.76
C ASN A 111 2.84 0.98 -1.54
N PRO A 112 1.83 0.71 -0.70
CA PRO A 112 1.08 1.65 0.16
C PRO A 112 1.71 1.88 1.55
N SER A 113 2.11 3.12 1.81
CA SER A 113 2.63 3.54 3.12
C SER A 113 1.53 3.68 4.18
N VAL A 114 0.29 3.94 3.77
CA VAL A 114 -0.87 4.17 4.65
C VAL A 114 -1.29 2.94 5.45
N HIS A 115 -0.92 1.73 5.02
CA HIS A 115 -1.22 0.49 5.75
C HIS A 115 -0.14 0.12 6.77
N ASN A 116 0.94 0.91 6.87
CA ASN A 116 2.01 0.66 7.82
C ASN A 116 1.98 1.73 8.92
N TYR A 117 1.56 1.33 10.13
CA TYR A 117 1.44 2.22 11.26
C TYR A 117 2.76 2.91 11.63
N GLY A 118 3.88 2.17 11.54
CA GLY A 118 5.22 2.70 11.79
C GLY A 118 5.59 3.82 10.82
N LEU A 119 5.36 3.62 9.52
CA LEU A 119 5.56 4.67 8.52
C LEU A 119 4.62 5.85 8.76
N MET A 120 3.34 5.62 9.04
CA MET A 120 2.36 6.68 9.26
C MET A 120 2.73 7.60 10.45
N THR A 121 3.27 7.01 11.53
CA THR A 121 3.56 7.75 12.77
C THR A 121 4.99 8.26 12.87
N HIS A 122 5.98 7.55 12.30
CA HIS A 122 7.40 7.85 12.52
C HIS A 122 8.10 8.46 11.29
N SER A 123 7.57 8.26 10.07
CA SER A 123 8.30 8.69 8.86
C SER A 123 8.52 10.21 8.82
N ASN A 124 7.52 11.01 9.17
CA ASN A 124 7.65 12.48 9.15
C ASN A 124 8.72 13.00 10.12
N TYR A 125 8.93 12.33 11.26
CA TYR A 125 9.99 12.68 12.20
C TYR A 125 11.37 12.41 11.58
N PHE A 126 11.59 11.20 11.07
CA PHE A 126 12.86 10.84 10.43
C PHE A 126 13.16 11.72 9.21
N LEU A 127 12.20 11.88 8.30
CA LEU A 127 12.37 12.69 7.09
C LEU A 127 12.58 14.17 7.41
N GLY A 128 11.96 14.67 8.49
CA GLY A 128 12.18 16.01 9.02
C GLY A 128 13.63 16.25 9.43
N LEU A 129 14.26 15.27 10.06
CA LEU A 129 15.66 15.34 10.50
C LEU A 129 16.65 15.41 9.33
N LEU A 130 16.36 14.75 8.21
CA LEU A 130 17.19 14.83 7.00
C LEU A 130 17.22 16.24 6.40
N LYS A 131 16.20 17.07 6.62
CA LYS A 131 16.08 18.45 6.10
C LYS A 131 16.32 18.58 4.58
N THR A 132 16.19 17.48 3.84
CA THR A 132 16.26 17.45 2.38
C THR A 132 14.92 17.85 1.77
N ARG A 133 14.99 18.60 0.67
CA ARG A 133 13.84 18.91 -0.21
C ARG A 133 13.60 17.82 -1.26
N ASN A 134 14.55 16.91 -1.45
CA ASN A 134 14.46 15.83 -2.42
C ASN A 134 13.64 14.67 -1.83
N ARG A 135 12.31 14.83 -1.83
CA ARG A 135 11.34 13.87 -1.31
C ARG A 135 10.41 13.42 -2.41
N PHE A 136 10.41 12.11 -2.65
CA PHE A 136 9.65 11.46 -3.69
C PHE A 136 8.86 10.30 -3.08
N SER A 137 7.83 9.87 -3.79
CA SER A 137 7.02 8.70 -3.41
C SER A 137 6.36 8.11 -4.65
N ALA A 138 5.64 7.00 -4.51
CA ALA A 138 4.78 6.54 -5.61
C ALA A 138 3.84 7.64 -6.12
N THR A 139 3.27 8.46 -5.21
CA THR A 139 2.43 9.63 -5.51
C THR A 139 3.08 10.58 -6.53
N SER A 140 4.41 10.74 -6.47
CA SER A 140 5.14 11.61 -7.41
C SER A 140 5.10 11.12 -8.86
N VAL A 141 4.82 9.84 -9.07
CA VAL A 141 4.70 9.21 -10.39
C VAL A 141 3.26 9.19 -10.87
N ASP A 142 2.27 8.97 -9.99
CA ASP A 142 0.89 8.64 -10.40
C ASP A 142 -0.20 9.64 -9.98
N GLN A 143 -0.04 10.38 -8.88
CA GLN A 143 -1.15 11.11 -8.24
C GLN A 143 -0.96 12.63 -8.15
N LEU A 144 0.28 13.14 -8.17
CA LEU A 144 0.52 14.59 -8.04
C LEU A 144 -0.27 15.47 -9.02
N PRO A 145 -0.45 15.10 -10.31
CA PRO A 145 -1.29 15.87 -11.22
C PRO A 145 -2.74 16.01 -10.72
N GLN A 146 -3.32 14.93 -10.15
CA GLN A 146 -4.69 14.96 -9.62
C GLN A 146 -4.78 15.89 -8.42
N HIS A 147 -3.80 15.83 -7.50
CA HIS A 147 -3.75 16.73 -6.34
C HIS A 147 -3.61 18.20 -6.76
N LEU A 148 -2.79 18.48 -7.77
CA LEU A 148 -2.63 19.85 -8.27
C LEU A 148 -3.94 20.38 -8.85
N ILE A 149 -4.62 19.59 -9.69
CA ILE A 149 -5.91 19.99 -10.27
C ILE A 149 -6.96 20.20 -9.19
N SER A 150 -7.06 19.30 -8.20
CA SER A 150 -7.96 19.48 -7.05
C SER A 150 -7.65 20.74 -6.26
N HIS A 151 -6.37 21.09 -6.07
CA HIS A 151 -6.01 22.33 -5.41
C HIS A 151 -6.42 23.56 -6.21
N LEU A 152 -6.19 23.56 -7.53
CA LEU A 152 -6.55 24.67 -8.41
C LEU A 152 -8.07 24.87 -8.51
N MET A 153 -8.85 23.79 -8.51
CA MET A 153 -10.31 23.84 -8.66
C MET A 153 -11.06 24.05 -7.34
N TYR A 154 -10.60 23.39 -6.27
CA TYR A 154 -11.33 23.27 -5.00
C TYR A 154 -10.59 23.88 -3.81
N GLY A 155 -9.42 24.48 -4.03
CA GLY A 155 -8.60 25.11 -2.99
C GLY A 155 -7.79 24.13 -2.14
N HIS A 156 -7.93 22.81 -2.33
CA HIS A 156 -7.23 21.81 -1.53
C HIS A 156 -6.89 20.54 -2.33
N GLY A 157 -5.62 20.10 -2.27
CA GLY A 157 -5.14 19.00 -3.12
C GLY A 157 -5.72 17.62 -2.80
N LEU A 158 -6.24 17.42 -1.58
CA LEU A 158 -6.91 16.17 -1.20
C LEU A 158 -8.44 16.21 -1.39
N LEU A 159 -9.01 17.32 -1.89
CA LEU A 159 -10.42 17.35 -2.26
C LEU A 159 -10.59 16.76 -3.66
N LEU A 160 -10.53 15.43 -3.71
CA LEU A 160 -10.62 14.65 -4.94
C LEU A 160 -12.07 14.20 -5.15
N PRO A 161 -12.71 14.54 -6.28
CA PRO A 161 -14.09 14.13 -6.54
C PRO A 161 -14.13 12.61 -6.77
N ILE A 162 -14.81 11.89 -5.88
CA ILE A 162 -14.97 10.44 -5.98
C ILE A 162 -16.28 10.14 -6.73
N PRO A 163 -16.23 9.41 -7.86
CA PRO A 163 -17.45 9.02 -8.57
C PRO A 163 -18.34 8.13 -7.70
N ASP A 164 -19.61 8.49 -7.58
CA ASP A 164 -20.61 7.66 -6.91
C ASP A 164 -21.08 6.53 -7.84
N ILE A 165 -20.24 5.51 -7.95
CA ILE A 165 -20.48 4.32 -8.79
C ILE A 165 -21.79 3.60 -8.46
N ASP A 166 -22.33 3.75 -7.25
CA ASP A 166 -23.53 3.04 -6.81
C ASP A 166 -24.81 3.76 -7.22
N HIS A 167 -24.80 5.09 -7.32
CA HIS A 167 -25.99 5.89 -7.61
C HIS A 167 -25.97 6.58 -8.97
N THR A 168 -24.82 6.73 -9.62
CA THR A 168 -24.74 7.36 -10.94
C THR A 168 -25.52 6.59 -12.00
N GLN A 169 -26.02 7.31 -13.01
CA GLN A 169 -26.63 6.80 -14.25
C GLN A 169 -25.69 6.84 -15.45
N PHE A 170 -24.56 7.54 -15.32
CA PHE A 170 -23.55 7.65 -16.37
C PHE A 170 -22.17 7.59 -15.72
N MET A 171 -21.38 6.59 -16.10
CA MET A 171 -20.00 6.41 -15.64
C MET A 171 -19.09 6.44 -16.85
N LEU A 172 -18.21 7.43 -16.93
CA LEU A 172 -17.17 7.53 -17.94
C LEU A 172 -15.83 7.12 -17.33
N ILE A 173 -15.18 6.12 -17.91
CA ILE A 173 -13.84 5.68 -17.55
C ILE A 173 -12.90 6.10 -18.67
N LEU A 174 -12.20 7.23 -18.47
CA LEU A 174 -11.22 7.73 -19.43
C LEU A 174 -9.80 7.40 -18.97
N GLY A 175 -9.08 6.58 -19.74
CA GLY A 175 -7.67 6.25 -19.46
C GLY A 175 -7.44 5.40 -18.21
N GLY A 176 -8.49 4.80 -17.64
CA GLY A 176 -8.43 3.99 -16.42
C GLY A 176 -8.90 2.54 -16.61
N ASN A 177 -8.46 1.65 -15.72
CA ASN A 177 -8.96 0.28 -15.63
C ASN A 177 -9.25 -0.09 -14.17
N PRO A 178 -10.43 0.28 -13.63
CA PRO A 178 -10.75 0.03 -12.23
C PRO A 178 -10.99 -1.46 -11.95
N LEU A 179 -11.29 -2.29 -12.95
CA LEU A 179 -11.40 -3.75 -12.77
C LEU A 179 -10.05 -4.38 -12.38
N ALA A 180 -8.93 -3.86 -12.91
CA ALA A 180 -7.61 -4.35 -12.55
C ALA A 180 -7.05 -3.69 -11.29
N SER A 181 -7.23 -2.36 -11.18
CA SER A 181 -6.58 -1.52 -10.16
C SER A 181 -7.40 -1.30 -8.89
N ASN A 182 -8.68 -1.68 -8.88
CA ASN A 182 -9.66 -1.25 -7.88
C ASN A 182 -9.81 0.28 -7.77
N GLY A 183 -9.58 0.98 -8.90
CA GLY A 183 -9.81 2.41 -9.09
C GLY A 183 -9.00 3.27 -8.13
N SER A 184 -7.73 3.52 -8.44
CA SER A 184 -6.90 4.39 -7.60
C SER A 184 -7.53 5.77 -7.41
N ILE A 185 -7.40 6.34 -6.21
CA ILE A 185 -8.10 7.50 -5.67
C ILE A 185 -9.60 7.27 -5.43
N MET A 186 -10.27 6.45 -6.26
CA MET A 186 -11.68 6.10 -6.08
C MET A 186 -11.92 5.10 -4.95
N THR A 187 -10.92 4.27 -4.60
CA THR A 187 -10.98 3.31 -3.48
C THR A 187 -12.21 2.40 -3.57
N VAL A 188 -12.31 1.62 -4.65
CA VAL A 188 -13.50 0.83 -4.95
C VAL A 188 -13.23 -0.69 -4.91
N PRO A 189 -13.52 -1.37 -3.79
CA PRO A 189 -13.60 -2.83 -3.83
C PRO A 189 -14.80 -3.29 -4.65
N ASP A 190 -14.76 -4.52 -5.16
CA ASP A 190 -15.89 -5.16 -5.85
C ASP A 190 -16.39 -4.38 -7.09
N VAL A 191 -15.47 -3.69 -7.77
CA VAL A 191 -15.75 -2.84 -8.95
C VAL A 191 -16.63 -3.54 -9.96
N GLU A 192 -16.32 -4.81 -10.26
CA GLU A 192 -17.03 -5.58 -11.28
C GLU A 192 -18.54 -5.68 -10.97
N LYS A 193 -18.91 -6.02 -9.73
CA LYS A 193 -20.31 -6.11 -9.35
C LYS A 193 -20.98 -4.74 -9.34
N ARG A 194 -20.28 -3.70 -8.90
CA ARG A 194 -20.81 -2.32 -8.91
C ARG A 194 -21.07 -1.81 -10.34
N LEU A 195 -20.17 -2.10 -11.28
CA LEU A 195 -20.37 -1.80 -12.71
C LEU A 195 -21.50 -2.63 -13.35
N LYS A 196 -21.65 -3.91 -12.96
CA LYS A 196 -22.80 -4.72 -13.38
C LYS A 196 -24.11 -4.15 -12.83
N ALA A 197 -24.12 -3.72 -11.56
CA ALA A 197 -25.27 -3.08 -10.93
C ALA A 197 -25.65 -1.77 -11.64
N LEU A 198 -24.66 -0.98 -12.09
CA LEU A 198 -24.88 0.22 -12.90
C LEU A 198 -25.64 -0.10 -14.19
N ARG A 199 -25.18 -1.11 -14.94
CA ARG A 199 -25.86 -1.52 -16.17
C ARG A 199 -27.25 -2.09 -15.90
N ALA A 200 -27.40 -2.89 -14.84
CA ALA A 200 -28.67 -3.51 -14.48
C ALA A 200 -29.76 -2.50 -14.13
N ARG A 201 -29.41 -1.35 -13.53
CA ARG A 201 -30.34 -0.26 -13.22
C ARG A 201 -30.53 0.74 -14.37
N GLY A 202 -30.11 0.39 -15.60
CA GLY A 202 -30.28 1.21 -16.81
C GLY A 202 -29.18 2.26 -17.04
N GLY A 203 -28.14 2.28 -16.21
CA GLY A 203 -27.04 3.22 -16.33
C GLY A 203 -26.10 2.90 -17.49
N ARG A 204 -25.48 3.95 -18.04
CA ARG A 204 -24.52 3.86 -19.15
C ARG A 204 -23.09 3.86 -18.63
N LEU A 205 -22.33 2.85 -19.01
CA LEU A 205 -20.88 2.75 -18.77
C LEU A 205 -20.15 3.01 -20.09
N VAL A 206 -19.29 4.03 -20.13
CA VAL A 206 -18.45 4.40 -21.27
C VAL A 206 -16.98 4.22 -20.90
#